data_AF-A0AA42L6Y3-F1
#
_entry.id   AF-A0AA42L6Y3-F1
#
_cell.length_a   1.000
_cell.length_b   1.000
_cell.length_c   1.000
_cell.angle_alpha   90.00
_cell.angle_beta   90.00
_cell.angle_gamma   90.00
#
_symmetry.space_group_name_H-M   'P 1'
#
loop_
_entity.id
_entity.type
_entity.pdbx_description
1 polymer ?
#
loop_
_entity_poly.entity_id
_entity_poly.type
_entity_poly.pdbx_seq_one_letter_code
_entity_poly.pdbx_strand_id
1 'polypeptide(L)'
;MARLEHIKQRLNNWAMWRARRDNHGLGFASRNMLANWMASAGEVSRYSRESTIPVLGLEAEETDEAVEALRLGYGHLHVTLMCVYIKDLGVAGTARHMRRSPATIYAYLDQADRWIDAWLQAKREAKDAQLQRVSTRL
;
A
#
# COMPACT_ATOMS: atom_id res chain seq x y z
N MET A 1 -16.54 -6.02 -10.42
CA MET A 1 -15.19 -6.30 -9.88
C MET A 1 -15.09 -5.57 -8.56
N ALA A 2 -15.41 -6.25 -7.46
CA ALA A 2 -15.38 -5.64 -6.13
C ALA A 2 -13.93 -5.68 -5.62
N ARG A 3 -13.29 -4.52 -5.55
CA ARG A 3 -11.99 -4.40 -4.91
C ARG A 3 -12.14 -4.71 -3.43
N LEU A 4 -11.13 -5.36 -2.85
CA LEU A 4 -11.08 -5.61 -1.42
C LEU A 4 -10.80 -4.27 -0.71
N GLU A 5 -11.84 -3.64 -0.17
CA GLU A 5 -11.73 -2.30 0.44
C GLU A 5 -10.73 -2.28 1.60
N HIS A 6 -10.57 -3.39 2.34
CA HIS A 6 -9.57 -3.51 3.39
C HIS A 6 -8.12 -3.46 2.83
N ILE A 7 -7.86 -4.12 1.70
CA ILE A 7 -6.54 -4.08 1.05
C ILE A 7 -6.27 -2.69 0.47
N LYS A 8 -7.27 -2.05 -0.11
CA LYS A 8 -7.16 -0.68 -0.60
C LYS A 8 -6.82 0.31 0.51
N GLN A 9 -7.46 0.18 1.69
CA GLN A 9 -7.13 1.00 2.87
C GLN A 9 -5.70 0.72 3.36
N ARG A 10 -5.27 -0.54 3.41
CA ARG A 10 -3.90 -0.91 3.76
C ARG A 10 -2.87 -0.35 2.79
N LEU A 11 -3.13 -0.44 1.49
CA LEU A 11 -2.26 0.14 0.45
C LEU A 11 -2.18 1.66 0.56
N ASN A 12 -3.27 2.33 0.91
CA ASN A 12 -3.25 3.77 1.16
C ASN A 12 -2.38 4.12 2.39
N ASN A 13 -2.55 3.36 3.48
CA ASN A 13 -1.74 3.51 4.69
C ASN A 13 -0.26 3.25 4.42
N TRP A 14 0.05 2.22 3.64
CA TRP A 14 1.40 1.90 3.17
C TRP A 14 1.99 3.03 2.33
N ALA A 15 1.24 3.60 1.39
CA ALA A 15 1.71 4.72 0.57
C ALA A 15 2.06 5.95 1.43
N MET A 16 1.21 6.28 2.41
CA MET A 16 1.50 7.34 3.38
C MET A 16 2.74 7.04 4.24
N TRP A 17 2.90 5.79 4.67
CA TRP A 17 4.08 5.36 5.43
C TRP A 17 5.35 5.45 4.59
N ARG A 18 5.34 4.98 3.34
CA ARG A 18 6.49 5.04 2.43
C ARG A 18 6.87 6.48 2.11
N ALA A 19 5.88 7.34 1.84
CA ALA A 19 6.12 8.77 1.65
C ALA A 19 6.75 9.43 2.90
N ARG A 20 6.33 9.06 4.12
CA ARG A 20 6.97 9.54 5.36
C ARG A 20 8.39 9.02 5.54
N ARG A 21 8.64 7.75 5.20
CA ARG A 21 9.97 7.11 5.26
C ARG A 21 10.95 7.75 4.28
N ASP A 22 10.55 7.96 3.03
CA ASP A 22 11.38 8.61 2.02
C ASP A 22 11.68 10.07 2.39
N ASN A 23 10.73 10.76 3.02
CA ASN A 23 10.87 12.15 3.46
C ASN A 23 11.74 12.32 4.75
N HIS A 24 12.12 11.22 5.42
CA HIS A 24 13.10 11.25 6.51
C HIS A 24 14.56 11.21 6.02
N GLY A 25 14.79 11.02 4.72
CA GLY A 25 16.14 10.92 4.14
C GLY A 25 16.67 12.21 3.52
N LEU A 26 15.84 13.00 2.84
CA LEU A 26 16.29 14.18 2.09
C LEU A 26 15.18 15.23 2.03
N GLY A 27 15.39 16.35 2.71
CA GLY A 27 14.44 17.46 2.70
C GLY A 27 14.17 17.96 1.28
N PHE A 28 12.92 17.85 0.84
CA PHE A 28 12.12 18.82 0.09
C PHE A 28 10.84 18.11 -0.31
N ALA A 29 9.73 18.42 0.36
CA ALA A 29 8.41 17.94 -0.02
C ALA A 29 8.11 18.39 -1.45
N SER A 30 8.10 17.44 -2.40
CA SER A 30 7.61 17.71 -3.76
C SER A 30 6.19 18.27 -3.66
N ARG A 31 6.05 19.46 -4.22
CA ARG A 31 5.22 20.58 -3.77
C ARG A 31 3.71 20.42 -4.04
N ASN A 32 3.19 19.22 -4.30
CA ASN A 32 1.83 19.05 -4.84
C ASN A 32 0.87 18.16 -4.04
N MET A 33 1.30 17.36 -3.07
CA MET A 33 0.35 16.50 -2.30
C MET A 33 -0.31 17.25 -1.13
N LEU A 34 0.40 18.16 -0.47
CA LEU A 34 -0.16 18.98 0.62
C LEU A 34 -1.21 19.98 0.12
N ALA A 35 -1.07 20.49 -1.11
CA ALA A 35 -2.04 21.42 -1.70
C ALA A 35 -3.37 20.72 -2.05
N ASN A 36 -3.32 19.49 -2.56
CA ASN A 36 -4.51 18.69 -2.84
C ASN A 36 -5.22 18.25 -1.56
N TRP A 37 -4.46 17.90 -0.51
CA TRP A 37 -5.03 17.58 0.81
C TRP A 37 -5.67 18.79 1.48
N MET A 38 -5.07 19.98 1.40
CA MET A 38 -5.62 21.21 1.99
C MET A 38 -6.91 21.68 1.27
N ALA A 39 -7.06 21.40 -0.03
CA ALA A 39 -8.30 21.66 -0.77
C ALA A 39 -9.43 20.69 -0.41
N SER A 40 -9.10 19.45 -0.01
CA SER A 40 -10.08 18.46 0.48
C SER A 40 -10.33 18.50 2.00
N ALA A 41 -9.48 19.20 2.76
CA ALA A 41 -9.52 19.28 4.22
C ALA A 41 -10.03 20.64 4.73
N GLY A 42 -10.93 21.29 3.97
CA GLY A 42 -11.63 22.50 4.40
C GLY A 42 -12.54 22.29 5.61
N GLU A 43 -12.94 21.05 5.89
CA GLU A 43 -13.73 20.68 7.05
C GLU A 43 -13.26 19.31 7.52
N VAL A 44 -12.33 19.27 8.47
CA VAL A 44 -12.35 18.38 9.66
C VAL A 44 -11.04 18.61 10.43
N SER A 45 -11.21 19.33 11.53
CA SER A 45 -10.49 19.20 12.80
C SER A 45 -8.97 19.31 12.80
N ARG A 46 -8.54 20.47 13.29
CA ARG A 46 -7.19 20.94 13.59
C ARG A 46 -6.57 20.26 14.84
N TYR A 47 -6.87 18.98 15.13
CA TYR A 47 -6.53 18.31 16.41
C TYR A 47 -5.99 16.88 16.35
N SER A 48 -5.49 16.38 15.21
CA SER A 48 -4.84 15.05 15.17
C SER A 48 -3.35 15.13 14.86
N ARG A 49 -2.61 15.83 15.71
CA ARG A 49 -1.14 15.84 15.75
C ARG A 49 -0.60 15.17 17.01
N GLU A 50 -1.21 14.08 17.45
CA GLU A 50 -0.71 13.32 18.59
C GLU A 50 -1.07 11.83 18.45
N SER A 51 -0.04 10.99 18.23
CA SER A 51 0.02 9.63 18.78
C SER A 51 -0.89 8.52 18.22
N THR A 52 -1.12 8.41 16.91
CA THR A 52 -1.84 7.25 16.30
C THR A 52 -0.95 6.21 15.59
N ILE A 53 0.38 6.39 15.57
CA ILE A 53 1.24 5.71 14.57
C ILE A 53 2.32 4.80 15.20
N PRO A 54 1.96 3.70 15.91
CA PRO A 54 2.85 2.52 15.95
C PRO A 54 2.30 1.32 15.18
N VAL A 55 1.01 1.00 15.34
CA VAL A 55 0.38 -0.19 14.73
C VAL A 55 0.32 -0.09 13.20
N LEU A 56 0.02 1.10 12.69
CA LEU A 56 0.03 1.39 11.25
C LEU A 56 1.42 1.20 10.62
N GLY A 57 2.50 1.36 11.39
CA GLY A 57 3.87 1.16 10.90
C GLY A 57 4.18 -0.32 10.65
N LEU A 58 3.81 -1.19 11.59
CA LEU A 58 4.07 -2.62 11.49
C LEU A 58 3.24 -3.28 10.37
N GLU A 59 1.97 -2.90 10.26
CA GLU A 59 1.11 -3.35 9.15
C GLU A 59 1.57 -2.80 7.79
N ALA A 60 2.10 -1.57 7.75
CA ALA A 60 2.65 -0.97 6.54
C ALA A 60 3.97 -1.64 6.13
N GLU A 61 4.86 -1.97 7.06
CA GLU A 61 6.08 -2.72 6.79
C GLU A 61 5.78 -4.12 6.23
N GLU A 62 4.82 -4.83 6.82
CA GLU A 62 4.36 -6.13 6.28
C GLU A 62 3.79 -6.00 4.86
N THR A 63 3.09 -4.89 4.59
CA THR A 63 2.54 -4.61 3.26
C THR A 63 3.65 -4.25 2.27
N ASP A 64 4.70 -3.55 2.71
CA ASP A 64 5.88 -3.24 1.90
C ASP A 64 6.61 -4.52 1.48
N GLU A 65 6.78 -5.46 2.41
CA GLU A 65 7.37 -6.77 2.10
C GLU A 65 6.52 -7.56 1.09
N ALA A 66 5.19 -7.54 1.22
CA ALA A 66 4.29 -8.16 0.25
C ALA A 66 4.44 -7.51 -1.14
N VAL A 67 4.53 -6.18 -1.20
CA VAL A 67 4.67 -5.43 -2.45
C VAL A 67 6.04 -5.65 -3.09
N GLU A 68 7.13 -5.69 -2.32
CA GLU A 68 8.45 -6.02 -2.85
C GLU A 68 8.54 -7.50 -3.29
N ALA A 69 7.82 -8.42 -2.64
CA ALA A 69 7.72 -9.81 -3.10
C ALA A 69 7.01 -9.93 -4.47
N LEU A 70 6.05 -9.04 -4.79
CA LEU A 70 5.48 -8.94 -6.14
C LEU A 70 6.51 -8.57 -7.20
N ARG A 71 7.59 -7.87 -6.85
CA ARG A 71 8.59 -7.40 -7.82
C ARG A 71 9.27 -8.56 -8.55
N LEU A 72 9.53 -9.67 -7.86
CA LEU A 72 10.22 -10.84 -8.40
C LEU A 72 9.30 -11.76 -9.21
N GLY A 73 8.02 -11.89 -8.83
CA GLY A 73 7.06 -12.76 -9.53
C GLY A 73 6.19 -12.03 -10.57
N TYR A 74 5.68 -10.86 -10.21
CA TYR A 74 4.67 -10.11 -10.95
C TYR A 74 5.06 -8.64 -11.09
N GLY A 75 6.21 -8.37 -11.72
CA GLY A 75 6.76 -7.02 -11.84
C GLY A 75 5.80 -5.98 -12.44
N HIS A 76 4.90 -6.40 -13.34
CA HIS A 76 3.89 -5.50 -13.91
C HIS A 76 2.84 -5.04 -12.88
N LEU A 77 2.45 -5.90 -11.93
CA LEU A 77 1.55 -5.55 -10.82
C LEU A 77 2.25 -4.58 -9.86
N HIS A 78 3.51 -4.86 -9.54
CA HIS A 78 4.34 -3.96 -8.72
C HIS A 78 4.42 -2.55 -9.32
N VAL A 79 4.77 -2.43 -10.61
CA VAL A 79 4.84 -1.11 -11.26
C VAL A 79 3.47 -0.43 -11.28
N THR A 80 2.37 -1.18 -11.39
CA THR A 80 1.01 -0.63 -11.37
C THR A 80 0.71 0.00 -10.01
N LEU A 81 1.03 -0.70 -8.92
CA LEU A 81 0.88 -0.18 -7.57
C LEU A 81 1.75 1.05 -7.32
N MET A 82 3.02 1.04 -7.77
CA MET A 82 3.92 2.20 -7.66
C MET A 82 3.37 3.42 -8.41
N CYS A 83 2.87 3.23 -9.63
CA CYS A 83 2.34 4.32 -10.44
C CYS A 83 1.06 4.92 -9.84
N VAL A 84 0.18 4.08 -9.31
CA VAL A 84 -1.10 4.52 -8.74
C VAL A 84 -0.91 5.18 -7.38
N TYR A 85 -0.17 4.55 -6.46
CA TYR A 85 -0.13 4.95 -5.05
C TYR A 85 1.07 5.85 -4.69
N ILE A 86 2.22 5.71 -5.34
CA ILE A 86 3.41 6.52 -5.02
C ILE A 86 3.54 7.73 -5.94
N LYS A 87 3.31 7.53 -7.24
CA LYS A 87 3.43 8.61 -8.24
C LYS A 87 2.14 9.43 -8.42
N ASP A 88 1.04 9.03 -7.76
CA ASP A 88 -0.27 9.68 -7.83
C ASP A 88 -0.79 9.91 -9.27
N LEU A 89 -0.36 9.09 -10.23
CA LEU A 89 -0.74 9.23 -11.66
C LEU A 89 -2.22 8.91 -11.91
N GLY A 90 -2.88 8.29 -10.92
CA GLY A 90 -4.21 7.71 -11.07
C GLY A 90 -4.27 6.58 -12.10
N VAL A 91 -5.46 6.04 -12.34
CA VAL A 91 -5.65 4.92 -13.28
C VAL A 91 -5.39 5.35 -14.73
N ALA A 92 -5.87 6.53 -15.13
CA ALA A 92 -5.69 7.03 -16.48
C ALA A 92 -4.22 7.37 -16.81
N GLY A 93 -3.49 7.98 -15.87
CA GLY A 93 -2.07 8.26 -16.04
C GLY A 93 -1.23 6.98 -16.04
N THR A 94 -1.56 6.00 -15.19
CA THR A 94 -0.89 4.70 -15.17
C THR A 94 -1.13 3.92 -16.47
N ALA A 95 -2.36 3.93 -16.98
CA ALA A 95 -2.71 3.33 -18.27
C ALA A 95 -1.88 3.93 -19.43
N ARG A 96 -1.73 5.26 -19.46
CA ARG A 96 -0.87 5.95 -20.44
C ARG A 96 0.61 5.59 -20.26
N HIS A 97 1.11 5.55 -19.03
CA HIS A 97 2.49 5.22 -18.72
C HIS A 97 2.86 3.79 -19.15
N MET A 98 1.97 2.83 -18.89
CA MET A 98 2.14 1.42 -19.26
C MET A 98 1.73 1.08 -20.69
N ARG A 99 1.15 2.05 -21.43
CA ARG A 99 0.53 1.83 -22.75
C ARG A 99 -0.50 0.69 -22.73
N ARG A 100 -1.34 0.65 -21.70
CA ARG A 100 -2.43 -0.33 -21.52
C ARG A 100 -3.78 0.37 -21.46
N SER A 101 -4.84 -0.40 -21.65
CA SER A 101 -6.21 0.12 -21.47
C SER A 101 -6.49 0.37 -19.98
N PRO A 102 -7.33 1.37 -19.63
CA PRO A 102 -7.76 1.58 -18.24
C PRO A 102 -8.42 0.33 -17.63
N ALA A 103 -9.19 -0.42 -18.42
CA ALA A 103 -9.82 -1.67 -18.00
C ALA A 103 -8.78 -2.72 -17.57
N THR A 104 -7.66 -2.82 -18.30
CA THR A 104 -6.54 -3.71 -17.94
C THR A 104 -5.90 -3.30 -16.62
N ILE A 105 -5.77 -1.99 -16.35
CA ILE A 105 -5.23 -1.51 -15.07
C ILE A 105 -6.16 -1.86 -13.91
N TYR A 106 -7.47 -1.74 -14.08
CA TYR A 106 -8.42 -2.20 -13.05
C TYR A 106 -8.31 -3.71 -12.79
N ALA A 107 -8.12 -4.52 -13.84
CA ALA A 107 -7.89 -5.96 -13.68
C ALA A 107 -6.57 -6.27 -12.96
N TYR A 108 -5.50 -5.51 -13.25
CA TYR A 108 -4.22 -5.65 -12.54
C TYR A 108 -4.33 -5.25 -11.06
N LEU A 109 -5.10 -4.20 -10.75
CA LEU A 109 -5.36 -3.82 -9.36
C LEU A 109 -6.14 -4.92 -8.63
N ASP A 110 -7.15 -5.50 -9.26
CA ASP A 110 -7.91 -6.63 -8.70
C ASP A 110 -7.02 -7.87 -8.47
N GLN A 111 -6.13 -8.17 -9.42
CA GLN A 111 -5.16 -9.26 -9.29
C GLN A 111 -4.13 -9.00 -8.17
N ALA A 112 -3.64 -7.76 -8.07
CA ALA A 112 -2.73 -7.34 -7.01
C ALA A 112 -3.41 -7.43 -5.64
N ASP A 113 -4.66 -6.95 -5.52
CA ASP A 113 -5.43 -6.99 -4.28
C ASP A 113 -5.59 -8.45 -3.79
N ARG A 114 -5.95 -9.39 -4.68
CA ARG A 114 -6.07 -10.83 -4.34
C ARG A 114 -4.74 -11.46 -3.96
N TRP A 115 -3.67 -11.11 -4.68
CA TRP A 115 -2.35 -11.69 -4.40
C TRP A 115 -1.83 -11.24 -3.03
N ILE A 116 -1.97 -9.95 -2.71
CA ILE A 116 -1.54 -9.40 -1.42
C ILE A 116 -2.35 -10.03 -0.28
N ASP A 117 -3.67 -10.18 -0.46
CA ASP A 117 -4.53 -10.83 0.54
C ASP A 117 -4.10 -12.28 0.79
N ALA A 118 -3.85 -13.06 -0.27
CA ALA A 118 -3.37 -14.44 -0.17
C ALA A 118 -1.99 -14.53 0.50
N TRP A 119 -1.07 -13.62 0.17
CA TRP A 119 0.26 -13.59 0.79
C TRP A 119 0.19 -13.30 2.29
N LEU A 120 -0.66 -12.35 2.70
CA LEU A 120 -0.87 -12.01 4.11
C LEU A 120 -1.52 -13.15 4.88
N GLN A 121 -2.47 -13.87 4.28
CA GLN A 121 -3.07 -15.06 4.88
C GLN A 121 -2.03 -16.16 5.10
N ALA A 122 -1.22 -16.48 4.07
CA ALA A 122 -0.15 -17.47 4.19
C ALA A 122 0.88 -17.10 5.28
N LYS A 123 1.20 -15.81 5.42
CA LYS A 123 2.11 -15.33 6.48
C LYS A 123 1.51 -15.50 7.88
N ARG A 124 0.21 -15.28 8.04
CA ARG A 124 -0.51 -15.52 9.32
C ARG A 124 -0.52 -17.01 9.67
N GLU A 125 -0.86 -17.87 8.70
CA GLU A 125 -0.85 -19.32 8.89
C GLU A 125 0.54 -19.86 9.27
N ALA A 126 1.60 -19.35 8.64
CA ALA A 126 2.97 -19.73 8.98
C ALA A 126 3.35 -19.33 10.42
N LYS A 127 2.90 -18.16 10.87
CA LYS A 127 3.12 -17.68 12.25
C LYS A 127 2.37 -18.53 13.26
N ASP A 128 1.11 -18.86 12.99
CA ASP A 128 0.29 -19.71 13.87
C ASP A 128 0.86 -21.13 13.97
N ALA A 129 1.33 -21.70 12.85
CA ALA A 129 1.99 -23.00 12.84
C ALA A 129 3.31 -23.00 13.65
N GLN A 130 4.07 -21.90 13.64
CA GLN A 130 5.26 -21.76 14.49
C GLN A 130 4.90 -21.72 15.97
N LEU A 131 3.86 -20.98 16.35
CA LEU A 131 3.40 -20.91 17.73
C LEU A 131 2.92 -22.29 18.25
N GLN A 132 2.16 -23.02 17.44
CA GLN A 132 1.71 -24.38 17.78
C GLN A 132 2.88 -25.35 17.96
N ARG A 133 3.95 -25.24 17.17
CA ARG A 133 5.16 -26.07 17.33
C ARG A 133 5.90 -25.77 18.61
N VAL A 134 5.95 -24.50 19.03
CA VAL A 134 6.60 -24.09 20.28
C VAL A 134 5.78 -24.53 21.49
N SER A 135 4.45 -24.38 21.46
CA SER A 135 3.58 -24.80 22.56
C SER A 135 3.54 -26.31 22.76
N THR A 136 3.66 -27.10 21.69
CA THR A 136 3.69 -28.57 21.77
C THR A 136 5.03 -29.12 22.33
N ARG A 137 6.08 -28.27 22.41
CA ARG A 137 7.41 -28.65 22.92
C ARG A 137 7.63 -28.30 24.39
N LEU A 138 6.68 -27.62 25.03
CA LEU A 138 6.68 -27.28 26.45
C LEU A 138 5.77 -28.24 27.22
#